data_AF-A0A165XCX9-F1
#
_entry.id   AF-A0A165XCX9-F1
#
_cell.length_a   1.000
_cell.length_b   1.000
_cell.length_c   1.000
_cell.angle_alpha   90.00
_cell.angle_beta   90.00
_cell.angle_gamma   90.00
#
_symmetry.space_group_name_H-M   'P 1'
#
loop_
_entity.id
_entity.type
_entity.pdbx_description
1 polymer ?
#
loop_
_entity_poly.entity_id
_entity_poly.type
_entity_poly.pdbx_seq_one_letter_code
_entity_poly.pdbx_strand_id
1 'polypeptide(L)'
;WIRRAADYVGLRDFALYDGGASHIPSWTSDTFRPEHSAEDSDSYSPHEALDSNTQVGHCWPFTGASGQLGIALPEPVNITHVTIDHIPRALAPDIRSAPRRFFLWGYSD
;
A
#
# COMPACT_ATOMS: atom_id res chain seq x y z
N TRP A 1 24.69 -5.71 9.68
CA TRP A 1 23.88 -5.24 10.81
C TRP A 1 23.12 -3.94 10.52
N ILE A 2 23.63 -3.02 9.67
CA ILE A 2 22.91 -1.76 9.33
C ILE A 2 21.94 -1.88 8.13
N ARG A 3 22.18 -2.83 7.20
CA ARG A 3 21.34 -3.00 5.98
C ARG A 3 19.91 -3.52 6.19
N ARG A 4 19.55 -3.96 7.40
CA ARG A 4 18.19 -4.47 7.71
C ARG A 4 17.28 -3.44 8.37
N ALA A 5 17.83 -2.32 8.85
CA ALA A 5 17.04 -1.27 9.49
C ALA A 5 16.52 -0.24 8.48
N ALA A 6 17.20 -0.13 7.34
CA ALA A 6 16.66 0.57 6.18
C ALA A 6 15.83 -0.44 5.37
N ASP A 7 14.73 0.02 4.79
CA ASP A 7 14.09 -0.72 3.71
C ASP A 7 15.08 -0.89 2.53
N TYR A 8 14.71 -1.69 1.53
CA TYR A 8 15.62 -1.95 0.39
C TYR A 8 16.03 -0.67 -0.37
N VAL A 9 15.31 0.44 -0.16
CA VAL A 9 15.48 1.74 -0.82
C VAL A 9 16.45 2.63 -0.05
N GLY A 10 16.45 2.58 1.28
CA GLY A 10 17.33 3.37 2.13
C GLY A 10 16.93 4.84 2.26
N LEU A 11 15.67 5.17 1.95
CA LEU A 11 15.08 6.50 2.09
C LEU A 11 13.99 6.48 3.15
N ARG A 12 13.68 7.64 3.76
CA ARG A 12 12.54 7.72 4.68
C ARG A 12 11.25 7.53 3.89
N ASP A 13 10.43 6.58 4.33
CA ASP A 13 9.07 6.43 3.86
C ASP A 13 8.12 7.35 4.66
N PHE A 14 7.58 8.37 4.00
CA PHE A 14 6.58 9.27 4.60
C PHE A 14 5.16 8.72 4.51
N ALA A 15 4.94 7.69 3.69
CA ALA A 15 3.67 7.01 3.54
C ALA A 15 3.53 5.78 4.47
N LEU A 16 4.58 5.45 5.24
CA LEU A 16 4.55 4.37 6.23
C LEU A 16 3.54 4.67 7.33
N TYR A 17 2.63 3.73 7.60
CA TYR A 17 1.60 3.89 8.63
C TYR A 17 2.17 4.02 10.05
N ASP A 18 3.12 3.17 10.42
CA ASP A 18 3.83 3.28 11.70
C ASP A 18 4.64 4.59 11.80
N GLY A 19 4.88 5.26 10.67
CA GLY A 19 5.44 6.61 10.57
C GLY A 19 4.42 7.73 10.71
N GLY A 20 3.14 7.42 10.90
CA GLY A 20 2.03 8.36 11.08
C GLY A 20 1.21 8.66 9.83
N ALA A 21 1.49 8.00 8.69
CA ALA A 21 0.64 8.11 7.52
C ALA A 21 -0.68 7.36 7.72
N SER A 22 -1.72 7.74 6.97
CA SER A 22 -2.99 7.03 6.99
C SER A 22 -3.69 7.10 5.65
N HIS A 23 -4.63 6.18 5.42
CA HIS A 23 -5.48 6.27 4.24
C HIS A 23 -6.61 7.29 4.46
N ILE A 24 -7.09 7.89 3.37
CA ILE A 24 -8.24 8.81 3.36
C ILE A 24 -9.46 8.02 2.85
N PRO A 25 -10.44 7.66 3.70
CA PRO A 25 -11.53 6.78 3.30
C PRO A 25 -12.35 7.29 2.11
N SER A 26 -12.61 8.60 2.05
CA SER A 26 -13.40 9.20 0.97
C SER A 26 -12.71 9.19 -0.40
N TRP A 27 -11.39 8.94 -0.44
CA TRP A 27 -10.58 8.91 -1.67
C TRP A 27 -9.97 7.52 -1.92
N THR A 28 -10.41 6.52 -1.16
CA THR A 28 -9.91 5.14 -1.24
C THR A 28 -11.01 4.23 -1.75
N SER A 29 -10.69 3.37 -2.71
CA SER A 29 -11.64 2.41 -3.26
C SER A 29 -12.08 1.38 -2.22
N ASP A 30 -13.23 0.74 -2.47
CA ASP A 30 -13.71 -0.32 -1.60
C ASP A 30 -12.76 -1.52 -1.59
N THR A 31 -12.45 -2.02 -0.39
CA THR A 31 -11.68 -3.25 -0.21
C THR A 31 -12.43 -4.44 -0.81
N PHE A 32 -11.74 -5.21 -1.65
CA PHE A 32 -12.24 -6.50 -2.10
C PHE A 32 -12.07 -7.53 -0.99
N ARG A 33 -13.17 -8.18 -0.61
CA ARG A 33 -13.14 -9.27 0.38
C ARG A 33 -13.39 -10.60 -0.32
N PRO A 34 -12.43 -11.55 -0.26
CA PRO A 34 -12.65 -12.89 -0.77
C PRO A 34 -13.82 -13.56 -0.05
N GLU A 35 -14.61 -14.35 -0.78
CA GLU A 35 -15.63 -15.20 -0.18
C GLU A 35 -14.94 -16.11 0.87
N HIS A 36 -15.46 -16.11 2.10
CA HIS A 36 -14.91 -16.77 3.29
C HIS A 36 -13.80 -16.04 4.09
N SER A 37 -13.46 -14.79 3.79
CA SER A 37 -12.69 -13.98 4.76
C SER A 37 -13.57 -13.64 5.97
N ALA A 38 -13.00 -13.63 7.18
CA ALA A 38 -13.71 -13.08 8.34
C ALA A 38 -14.08 -11.62 8.06
N GLU A 39 -15.34 -11.24 8.26
CA GLU A 39 -15.84 -9.89 7.92
C GLU A 39 -15.05 -8.78 8.62
N ASP A 40 -14.53 -9.08 9.82
CA ASP A 40 -13.79 -8.17 10.69
C ASP A 40 -12.26 -8.37 10.61
N SER A 41 -11.76 -9.02 9.55
CA SER A 41 -10.32 -9.13 9.36
C SER A 41 -9.75 -7.80 8.87
N ASP A 42 -9.00 -7.12 9.75
CA ASP A 42 -8.16 -5.97 9.41
C ASP A 42 -7.08 -6.31 8.37
N SER A 43 -6.86 -7.60 8.12
CA SER A 43 -5.86 -8.15 7.19
C SER A 43 -5.98 -7.69 5.73
N TYR A 44 -7.08 -7.03 5.35
CA TYR A 44 -7.27 -6.44 4.02
C TYR A 44 -7.63 -4.96 4.09
N SER A 45 -7.37 -4.29 5.21
CA SER A 45 -7.59 -2.86 5.34
C SER A 45 -6.71 -2.10 4.35
N PRO A 46 -7.14 -0.94 3.80
CA PRO A 46 -6.28 -0.09 2.97
C PRO A 46 -4.96 0.32 3.64
N HIS A 47 -4.92 0.29 4.98
CA HIS A 47 -3.69 0.48 5.72
C HIS A 47 -2.63 -0.59 5.35
N GLU A 48 -2.96 -1.84 5.02
CA GLU A 48 -1.95 -2.85 4.62
C GLU A 48 -1.10 -2.41 3.40
N ALA A 49 -1.58 -1.48 2.56
CA ALA A 49 -0.78 -0.88 1.48
C ALA A 49 0.30 0.12 1.96
N LEU A 50 0.22 0.54 3.22
CA LEU A 50 1.09 1.50 3.91
C LEU A 50 1.90 0.81 5.04
N ASP A 51 1.71 -0.49 5.24
CA ASP A 51 2.46 -1.28 6.23
C ASP A 51 3.83 -1.71 5.66
N SER A 52 4.81 -1.88 6.54
CA SER A 52 6.15 -2.36 6.18
C SER A 52 6.21 -3.86 5.81
N ASN A 53 5.17 -4.62 6.15
CA ASN A 53 5.12 -6.06 5.96
C ASN A 53 4.69 -6.45 4.55
N THR A 54 5.65 -6.79 3.70
CA THR A 54 5.39 -7.20 2.30
C THR A 54 5.27 -8.72 2.12
N GLN A 55 4.88 -9.46 3.17
CA GLN A 55 4.72 -10.93 3.09
C GLN A 55 3.45 -11.34 2.33
N VAL A 56 3.38 -12.60 1.92
CA VAL A 56 2.20 -13.14 1.22
C VAL A 56 0.95 -12.98 2.10
N GLY A 57 -0.09 -12.37 1.55
CA GLY A 57 -1.35 -12.11 2.25
C GLY A 57 -1.42 -10.75 2.95
N HIS A 58 -0.29 -10.05 3.10
CA HIS A 58 -0.23 -8.67 3.60
C HIS A 58 -0.26 -7.71 2.42
N CYS A 59 -1.47 -7.48 1.91
CA CYS A 59 -1.73 -6.49 0.88
C CYS A 59 -3.17 -6.03 0.97
N TRP A 60 -3.44 -4.86 0.40
CA TRP A 60 -4.79 -4.36 0.24
C TRP A 60 -5.34 -4.66 -1.17
N PRO A 61 -6.31 -5.57 -1.30
CA PRO A 61 -7.02 -5.82 -2.55
C PRO A 61 -8.21 -4.86 -2.72
N PHE A 62 -8.48 -4.44 -3.96
CA PHE A 62 -9.69 -3.69 -4.34
C PHE A 62 -10.40 -4.37 -5.52
N THR A 63 -11.67 -4.05 -5.72
CA THR A 63 -12.49 -4.71 -6.75
C THR A 63 -12.18 -4.16 -8.14
N GLY A 64 -11.97 -5.05 -9.11
CA GLY A 64 -11.77 -4.69 -10.51
C GLY A 64 -10.32 -4.40 -10.88
N ALA A 65 -10.12 -3.75 -12.03
CA ALA A 65 -8.78 -3.49 -12.61
C ALA A 65 -8.25 -2.08 -12.35
N SER A 66 -9.07 -1.21 -11.75
CA SER A 66 -8.76 0.18 -11.46
C SER A 66 -9.25 0.50 -10.06
N GLY A 67 -8.42 1.18 -9.28
CA GLY A 67 -8.72 1.62 -7.93
C GLY A 67 -7.89 2.85 -7.57
N GLN A 68 -8.15 3.41 -6.40
CA GLN A 68 -7.50 4.60 -5.87
C GLN A 68 -7.21 4.40 -4.39
N LEU A 69 -6.04 4.86 -3.94
CA LEU A 69 -5.68 4.96 -2.54
C LEU A 69 -5.37 6.42 -2.22
N GLY A 70 -6.16 7.04 -1.34
CA GLY A 70 -5.86 8.36 -0.81
C GLY A 70 -4.93 8.21 0.39
N ILE A 71 -3.82 8.95 0.42
CA ILE A 71 -2.82 8.88 1.49
C ILE A 71 -2.67 10.26 2.13
N ALA A 72 -2.91 10.34 3.43
CA ALA A 72 -2.55 11.50 4.25
C ALA A 72 -1.16 11.28 4.82
N LEU A 73 -0.23 12.17 4.48
CA LEU A 73 1.13 12.17 5.01
C LEU A 73 1.16 12.90 6.36
N PRO A 74 2.07 12.53 7.28
CA PRO A 74 2.15 13.16 8.61
C PRO A 74 2.63 14.62 8.54
N GLU A 75 3.25 15.03 7.44
CA GLU A 75 3.72 16.39 7.17
C GLU A 75 3.75 16.68 5.67
N PRO A 76 3.73 17.96 5.24
CA PRO A 76 3.92 18.31 3.84
C PRO A 76 5.31 17.92 3.34
N VAL A 77 5.38 17.29 2.16
CA VAL A 77 6.66 16.86 1.56
C VAL A 77 6.74 17.22 0.09
N ASN A 78 7.97 17.39 -0.39
CA ASN A 78 8.26 17.42 -1.82
C ASN A 78 8.57 15.99 -2.31
N ILE A 79 7.65 15.37 -3.04
CA ILE A 79 7.79 13.99 -3.50
C ILE A 79 8.89 13.92 -4.56
N THR A 80 9.93 13.12 -4.29
CA THR A 80 11.04 12.89 -5.24
C THR A 80 11.06 11.46 -5.78
N HIS A 81 10.56 10.50 -5.00
CA HIS A 81 10.57 9.08 -5.32
C HIS A 81 9.27 8.46 -4.83
N VAL A 82 8.83 7.41 -5.52
CA VAL A 82 7.70 6.56 -5.12
C VAL A 82 8.12 5.11 -5.32
N THR A 83 7.80 4.27 -4.36
CA THR A 83 8.04 2.83 -4.38
C THR A 83 6.70 2.11 -4.34
N ILE A 84 6.60 1.01 -5.09
CA ILE A 84 5.43 0.13 -5.11
C ILE A 84 5.97 -1.30 -5.04
N ASP A 85 5.64 -1.99 -3.96
CA ASP A 85 6.07 -3.36 -3.75
C ASP A 85 4.98 -4.36 -4.12
N HIS A 86 5.43 -5.52 -4.59
CA HIS A 86 4.58 -6.68 -4.80
C HIS A 86 5.41 -7.94 -4.57
N ILE A 87 4.78 -8.99 -4.05
CA ILE A 87 5.44 -10.28 -3.86
C ILE A 87 6.03 -10.82 -5.18
N PRO A 88 7.16 -11.57 -5.13
CA PRO A 88 7.76 -12.15 -6.31
C PRO A 88 6.79 -13.04 -7.10
N ARG A 89 6.94 -13.07 -8.42
CA ARG A 89 6.12 -13.90 -9.33
C ARG A 89 6.01 -15.36 -8.90
N ALA A 90 7.08 -15.94 -8.35
CA ALA A 90 7.10 -17.35 -7.92
C ALA A 90 6.20 -17.63 -6.71
N LEU A 91 5.81 -16.59 -5.96
CA LEU A 91 4.96 -16.70 -4.76
C LEU A 91 3.55 -16.13 -4.99
N ALA A 92 3.34 -15.39 -6.08
CA ALA A 92 2.06 -14.79 -6.40
C ALA A 92 1.07 -15.85 -6.93
N PRO A 93 -0.14 -15.98 -6.36
CA PRO A 93 -1.20 -16.82 -6.93
C PRO A 93 -1.54 -16.42 -8.37
N ASP A 94 -1.61 -15.11 -8.63
CA ASP A 94 -1.68 -14.54 -9.97
C ASP A 94 -0.89 -13.23 -10.02
N ILE A 95 0.26 -13.23 -10.69
CA ILE A 95 1.10 -12.03 -10.82
C ILE A 95 0.42 -10.88 -11.59
N ARG A 96 -0.70 -11.14 -12.29
CA ARG A 96 -1.47 -10.11 -12.98
C ARG A 96 -2.28 -9.23 -12.03
N SER A 97 -2.41 -9.60 -10.74
CA SER A 97 -3.00 -8.73 -9.72
C SER A 97 -2.13 -7.52 -9.39
N ALA A 98 -0.84 -7.56 -9.71
CA ALA A 98 0.07 -6.45 -9.46
C ALA A 98 -0.34 -5.20 -10.29
N PRO A 99 -0.28 -4.00 -9.70
CA PRO A 99 -0.60 -2.76 -10.42
C PRO A 99 0.38 -2.57 -11.59
N ARG A 100 -0.16 -2.34 -12.79
CA ARG A 100 0.63 -2.21 -14.02
C ARG A 100 0.95 -0.77 -14.40
N ARG A 101 0.01 0.13 -14.11
CA ARG A 101 0.05 1.56 -14.43
C ARG A 101 -0.60 2.29 -13.28
N PHE A 102 0.01 3.38 -12.85
CA PHE A 102 -0.54 4.24 -11.81
C PHE A 102 -0.31 5.70 -12.19
N PHE A 103 -1.09 6.58 -11.58
CA PHE A 103 -0.91 8.02 -11.63
C PHE A 103 -0.76 8.52 -10.19
N LEU A 104 0.16 9.44 -9.97
CA LEU A 104 0.32 10.11 -8.69
C LEU A 104 -0.20 11.55 -8.83
N TRP A 105 -1.04 11.95 -7.88
CA TRP A 105 -1.56 13.30 -7.77
C TRP A 105 -1.17 13.86 -6.40
N GLY A 106 -0.64 15.07 -6.38
CA GLY A 106 -0.46 15.83 -5.14
C GLY A 106 -1.70 16.67 -4.87
N TYR A 107 -2.13 16.71 -3.62
CA TYR A 107 -3.18 17.60 -3.15
C TYR A 107 -2.61 18.48 -2.05
N SER A 108 -2.73 19.79 -2.21
CA SER A 108 -2.37 20.80 -1.22
C SER A 108 -3.57 21.72 -1.05
N ASP A 109 -4.07 21.82 0.18
CA ASP A 109 -5.04 22.84 0.60
C ASP A 109 -4.30 24.02 1.24
#